data_AF-A0A0D6Q8T4-F1
#
_entry.id   AF-A0A0D6Q8T4-F1
#
_cell.length_a   1.000
_cell.length_b   1.000
_cell.length_c   1.000
_cell.angle_alpha   90.00
_cell.angle_beta   90.00
_cell.angle_gamma   90.00
#
_symmetry.space_group_name_H-M   'P 1'
#
loop_
_entity.id
_entity.type
_entity.pdbx_description
1 polymer ?
#
loop_
_entity_poly.entity_id
_entity_poly.type
_entity_poly.pdbx_seq_one_letter_code
_entity_poly.pdbx_strand_id
1 'polypeptide(L)'
;MGLGRTDIWQTGLIHRSMPDVLRTGTLADMPVTWLPDPGPFRFIADPFGIWHEDRLYLFAEAYDYRVKVGRIDVFILDRTFRVIAHSPVLVEPWHLSYPVILRDRDGSFLMMPESGKSGVQRLYRATDFPYRWKEVEGCTFPGPMIDASPLFHDGRWWLFHTPWHEEERPRVDTLHVAWADSLTGPWHPHPANPVRRDIHSARPGGTPVVMDDGTIILPTQDCARTYGGAITPLAITTLTIREFAAHPLPPLTAPPAWRPATDGLHTLSAAGPVTLVDAKQTSRSVIGRAGVDIHRMARKLTRRTPRC
;
A
#
# COMPACT_ATOMS: atom_id res chain seq x y z
N MET A 1 18.08 3.21 -3.67
CA MET A 1 18.65 3.29 -2.30
C MET A 1 20.15 3.49 -2.41
N GLY A 2 20.70 4.54 -1.81
CA GLY A 2 22.14 4.76 -1.74
C GLY A 2 22.84 3.80 -0.77
N LEU A 3 24.15 3.63 -0.92
CA LEU A 3 24.98 2.84 -0.02
C LEU A 3 24.78 3.31 1.44
N GLY A 4 24.46 2.40 2.37
CA GLY A 4 24.35 2.71 3.80
C GLY A 4 23.01 3.24 4.30
N ARG A 5 21.99 3.39 3.45
CA ARG A 5 20.64 3.84 3.85
C ARG A 5 19.67 2.66 3.96
N THR A 6 18.98 2.55 5.09
CA THR A 6 17.93 1.56 5.33
C THR A 6 16.66 2.28 5.77
N ASP A 7 15.61 2.17 4.97
CA ASP A 7 14.31 2.74 5.29
C ASP A 7 13.55 1.71 6.15
N ILE A 8 13.18 2.10 7.37
CA ILE A 8 12.40 1.28 8.30
C ILE A 8 11.02 1.93 8.41
N TRP A 9 10.02 1.23 7.91
CA TRP A 9 8.62 1.63 7.98
C TRP A 9 7.95 1.06 9.23
N GLN A 10 6.99 1.79 9.76
CA GLN A 10 6.19 1.40 10.90
C GLN A 10 4.74 1.76 10.65
N THR A 11 3.86 0.78 10.77
CA THR A 11 2.42 0.94 10.63
C THR A 11 1.76 1.42 11.92
N GLY A 12 0.81 2.34 11.79
CA GLY A 12 -0.03 2.83 12.87
C GLY A 12 -1.48 3.06 12.43
N LEU A 13 -2.32 3.30 13.43
CA LEU A 13 -3.74 3.57 13.30
C LEU A 13 -4.05 4.93 13.92
N ILE A 14 -4.48 5.89 13.10
CA ILE A 14 -5.05 7.15 13.57
C ILE A 14 -6.48 6.90 14.03
N HIS A 15 -6.83 7.42 15.21
CA HIS A 15 -8.16 7.25 15.84
C HIS A 15 -9.20 8.22 15.24
N ARG A 16 -9.23 8.34 13.92
CA ARG A 16 -10.19 9.14 13.14
C ARG A 16 -10.45 8.48 11.81
N SER A 17 -11.66 8.67 11.28
CA SER A 17 -12.00 8.22 9.93
C SER A 17 -11.15 8.97 8.90
N MET A 18 -10.88 8.33 7.77
CA MET A 18 -10.05 8.92 6.72
C MET A 18 -10.66 10.21 6.12
N PRO A 19 -11.99 10.29 5.87
CA PRO A 19 -12.61 11.57 5.49
C PRO A 19 -12.37 12.70 6.51
N ASP A 20 -12.38 12.42 7.81
CA ASP A 20 -12.10 13.43 8.84
C ASP A 20 -10.64 13.86 8.85
N VAL A 21 -9.70 12.92 8.64
CA VAL A 21 -8.27 13.23 8.49
C VAL A 21 -8.06 14.15 7.28
N LEU A 22 -8.65 13.81 6.13
CA LEU A 22 -8.55 14.59 4.90
C LEU A 22 -9.17 15.98 5.05
N ARG A 23 -10.32 16.10 5.71
CA ARG A 23 -10.99 17.39 5.98
C ARG A 23 -10.16 18.28 6.92
N THR A 24 -9.47 17.67 7.89
CA THR A 24 -8.59 18.39 8.83
C THR A 24 -7.34 18.91 8.12
N GLY A 25 -6.85 18.19 7.10
CA GLY A 25 -5.70 18.61 6.28
C GLY A 25 -4.35 18.55 6.98
N THR A 26 -4.26 17.92 8.15
CA THR A 26 -3.02 17.71 8.90
C THR A 26 -3.12 16.46 9.76
N LEU A 27 -1.96 15.88 10.09
CA LEU A 27 -1.83 14.74 11.01
C LEU A 27 -1.39 15.16 12.41
N ALA A 28 -1.19 16.47 12.63
CA ALA A 28 -0.82 17.02 13.93
C ALA A 28 -1.88 16.70 14.99
N ASP A 29 -1.42 16.41 16.21
CA ASP A 29 -2.25 16.16 17.39
C ASP A 29 -3.26 15.00 17.25
N MET A 30 -3.13 14.17 16.21
CA MET A 30 -3.95 12.97 16.05
C MET A 30 -3.35 11.80 16.84
N PRO A 31 -4.11 11.20 17.78
CA PRO A 31 -3.66 10.01 18.49
C PRO A 31 -3.42 8.85 17.52
N VAL A 32 -2.28 8.19 17.67
CA VAL A 32 -1.90 7.02 16.86
C VAL A 32 -1.60 5.85 17.77
N THR A 33 -2.19 4.69 17.47
CA THR A 33 -1.75 3.40 18.02
C THR A 33 -0.82 2.76 17.00
N TRP A 34 0.45 2.58 17.38
CA TRP A 34 1.42 1.90 16.54
C TRP A 34 1.35 0.39 16.71
N LEU A 35 1.58 -0.36 15.62
CA LEU A 35 1.81 -1.79 15.72
C LEU A 35 3.13 -2.10 16.45
N PRO A 36 3.26 -3.31 17.05
CA PRO A 36 4.50 -3.72 17.68
C PRO A 36 5.71 -3.66 16.73
N ASP A 37 6.88 -3.27 17.25
CA ASP A 37 8.14 -3.27 16.49
C ASP A 37 8.49 -4.70 16.03
N PRO A 38 8.62 -4.96 14.71
CA PRO A 38 8.95 -6.28 14.19
C PRO A 38 10.42 -6.70 14.46
N GLY A 39 11.21 -5.78 15.03
CA GLY A 39 12.61 -5.95 15.39
C GLY A 39 13.58 -5.44 14.32
N PRO A 40 14.90 -5.57 14.56
CA PRO A 40 15.91 -4.93 13.72
C PRO A 40 15.88 -5.47 12.28
N PHE A 41 16.04 -4.53 11.35
CA PHE A 41 16.07 -4.78 9.90
C PHE A 41 14.79 -5.43 9.35
N ARG A 42 13.67 -5.25 10.05
CA ARG A 42 12.33 -5.58 9.59
C ARG A 42 11.48 -4.32 9.57
N PHE A 43 10.43 -4.35 8.78
CA PHE A 43 9.41 -3.30 8.81
C PHE A 43 8.04 -3.91 8.50
N ILE A 44 7.01 -3.17 8.93
CA ILE A 44 5.63 -3.37 8.52
C ILE A 44 5.19 -2.09 7.78
N ALA A 45 4.68 -2.23 6.56
CA ALA A 45 4.34 -1.10 5.67
C ALA A 45 3.05 -1.38 4.89
N ASP A 46 2.55 -0.37 4.18
CA ASP A 46 1.38 -0.43 3.31
C ASP A 46 0.13 -1.04 3.97
N PRO A 47 -0.36 -0.50 5.10
CA PRO A 47 -1.48 -1.09 5.78
C PRO A 47 -2.81 -0.86 5.07
N PHE A 48 -3.59 -1.94 4.97
CA PHE A 48 -5.00 -1.93 4.56
C PHE A 48 -5.81 -2.72 5.57
N GLY A 49 -7.07 -2.35 5.79
CA GLY A 49 -7.84 -3.05 6.81
C GLY A 49 -9.33 -3.04 6.61
N ILE A 50 -9.97 -4.03 7.20
CA ILE A 50 -11.41 -4.23 7.13
C ILE A 50 -11.97 -4.64 8.49
N TRP A 51 -13.15 -4.12 8.80
CA TRP A 51 -13.91 -4.54 9.97
C TRP A 51 -14.76 -5.77 9.65
N HIS A 52 -14.73 -6.75 10.56
CA HIS A 52 -15.57 -7.93 10.50
C HIS A 52 -15.75 -8.48 11.92
N GLU A 53 -17.00 -8.78 12.31
CA GLU A 53 -17.32 -9.35 13.63
C GLU A 53 -16.62 -8.62 14.79
N ASP A 54 -16.76 -7.28 14.80
CA ASP A 54 -16.21 -6.40 15.85
C ASP A 54 -14.69 -6.36 15.98
N ARG A 55 -13.97 -6.86 14.99
CA ARG A 55 -12.51 -6.84 14.92
C ARG A 55 -12.04 -6.11 13.68
N LEU A 56 -10.91 -5.44 13.81
CA LEU A 56 -10.18 -4.88 12.69
C LEU A 56 -9.13 -5.88 12.23
N TYR A 57 -9.22 -6.31 10.98
CA TYR A 57 -8.22 -7.12 10.31
C TYR A 57 -7.35 -6.18 9.48
N LEU A 58 -6.10 -5.99 9.90
CA LEU A 58 -5.11 -5.16 9.23
C LEU A 58 -4.13 -6.07 8.48
N PHE A 59 -4.09 -5.93 7.16
CA PHE A 59 -3.14 -6.58 6.26
C PHE A 59 -2.03 -5.59 5.89
N ALA A 60 -0.78 -6.03 5.92
CA ALA A 60 0.36 -5.17 5.65
C ALA A 60 1.51 -5.96 5.03
N GLU A 61 2.40 -5.26 4.32
CA GLU A 61 3.69 -5.82 3.93
C GLU A 61 4.52 -6.08 5.18
N ALA A 62 4.94 -7.34 5.37
CA ALA A 62 6.01 -7.69 6.28
C ALA A 62 7.29 -7.96 5.49
N TYR A 63 8.33 -7.16 5.76
CA TYR A 63 9.60 -7.25 5.06
C TYR A 63 10.76 -7.51 6.02
N ASP A 64 11.68 -8.36 5.59
CA ASP A 64 12.94 -8.61 6.28
C ASP A 64 14.12 -8.37 5.33
N TYR A 65 14.98 -7.40 5.64
CA TYR A 65 16.14 -7.07 4.82
C TYR A 65 17.17 -8.20 4.69
N ARG A 66 17.11 -9.23 5.54
CA ARG A 66 17.93 -10.45 5.42
C ARG A 66 17.43 -11.37 4.30
N VAL A 67 16.13 -11.37 4.03
CA VAL A 67 15.48 -12.21 3.00
C VAL A 67 15.29 -11.43 1.69
N LYS A 68 14.88 -10.16 1.79
CA LYS A 68 14.57 -9.23 0.70
C LYS A 68 13.39 -9.63 -0.20
N VAL A 69 12.42 -10.32 0.38
CA VAL A 69 11.12 -10.62 -0.24
C VAL A 69 10.05 -10.21 0.76
N GLY A 70 9.09 -9.40 0.30
CA GLY A 70 7.97 -8.91 1.09
C GLY A 70 6.84 -9.93 0.98
N ARG A 71 6.13 -10.15 2.09
CA ARG A 71 4.96 -11.02 2.17
C ARG A 71 3.83 -10.25 2.85
N ILE A 72 2.61 -10.78 2.80
CA ILE A 72 1.49 -10.16 3.51
C ILE A 72 1.27 -10.87 4.84
N ASP A 73 1.32 -10.09 5.92
CA ASP A 73 0.93 -10.52 7.26
C ASP A 73 -0.42 -9.88 7.62
N VAL A 74 -1.21 -10.56 8.45
CA VAL A 74 -2.42 -10.02 9.08
C VAL A 74 -2.18 -9.77 10.56
N PHE A 75 -2.68 -8.64 11.06
CA PHE A 75 -2.80 -8.29 12.47
C PHE A 75 -4.30 -8.19 12.77
N ILE A 76 -4.77 -8.93 13.77
CA ILE A 76 -6.16 -8.87 14.23
C ILE A 76 -6.17 -8.00 15.47
N LEU A 77 -6.95 -6.92 15.44
CA LEU A 77 -7.10 -5.98 16.53
C LEU A 77 -8.51 -6.06 17.11
N ASP A 78 -8.60 -5.99 18.44
CA ASP A 78 -9.88 -5.84 19.13
C ASP A 78 -10.43 -4.39 19.01
N ARG A 79 -11.61 -4.13 19.58
CA ARG A 79 -12.25 -2.80 19.59
C ARG A 79 -11.43 -1.72 20.30
N THR A 80 -10.42 -2.09 21.08
CA THR A 80 -9.49 -1.17 21.76
C THR A 80 -8.18 -0.98 20.99
N PHE A 81 -8.11 -1.50 19.76
CA PHE A 81 -6.94 -1.49 18.89
C PHE A 81 -5.73 -2.23 19.48
N ARG A 82 -5.96 -3.22 20.35
CA ARG A 82 -4.91 -4.13 20.81
C ARG A 82 -4.78 -5.27 19.82
N VAL A 83 -3.55 -5.58 19.42
CA VAL A 83 -3.25 -6.75 18.59
C VAL A 83 -3.48 -8.01 19.42
N ILE A 84 -4.43 -8.84 18.99
CA ILE A 84 -4.76 -10.12 19.62
C ILE A 84 -4.24 -11.33 18.85
N ALA A 85 -3.89 -11.16 17.57
CA ALA A 85 -3.24 -12.17 16.75
C ALA A 85 -2.41 -11.54 15.63
N HIS A 86 -1.36 -12.24 15.20
CA HIS A 86 -0.50 -11.89 14.07
C HIS A 86 -0.08 -13.18 13.34
N SER A 87 -0.23 -13.21 12.02
CA SER A 87 0.21 -14.35 11.18
C SER A 87 0.57 -13.91 9.76
N PRO A 88 1.57 -14.53 9.10
CA PRO A 88 1.65 -14.47 7.65
C PRO A 88 0.42 -15.12 7.03
N VAL A 89 -0.09 -14.55 5.93
CA VAL A 89 -1.31 -15.04 5.25
C VAL A 89 -1.15 -15.19 3.73
N LEU A 90 -0.20 -14.48 3.13
CA LEU A 90 0.12 -14.64 1.70
C LEU A 90 1.63 -14.54 1.49
N VAL A 91 2.22 -15.62 0.99
CA VAL A 91 3.66 -15.74 0.74
C VAL A 91 3.85 -16.29 -0.66
N GLU A 92 4.58 -15.55 -1.48
CA GLU A 92 4.88 -15.91 -2.86
C GLU A 92 6.40 -15.91 -3.10
N PRO A 93 6.90 -16.53 -4.19
CA PRO A 93 8.32 -16.46 -4.53
C PRO A 93 8.75 -15.08 -5.03
N TRP A 94 7.81 -14.17 -5.31
CA TRP A 94 8.03 -12.77 -5.60
C TRP A 94 7.64 -11.87 -4.42
N HIS A 95 8.04 -10.61 -4.49
CA HIS A 95 7.73 -9.61 -3.47
C HIS A 95 6.27 -9.16 -3.58
N LEU A 96 5.58 -9.15 -2.45
CA LEU A 96 4.23 -8.63 -2.27
C LEU A 96 4.25 -7.43 -1.32
N SER A 97 3.46 -6.42 -1.65
CA SER A 97 3.20 -5.25 -0.80
C SER A 97 1.78 -4.71 -1.08
N TYR A 98 1.39 -3.59 -0.50
CA TYR A 98 0.13 -2.89 -0.81
C TYR A 98 -1.14 -3.79 -0.90
N PRO A 99 -1.47 -4.58 0.14
CA PRO A 99 -2.51 -5.60 0.12
C PRO A 99 -3.93 -5.03 0.25
N VAL A 100 -4.43 -4.35 -0.79
CA VAL A 100 -5.79 -3.77 -0.76
C VAL A 100 -6.82 -4.86 -0.45
N ILE A 101 -7.59 -4.68 0.63
CA ILE A 101 -8.64 -5.60 1.07
C ILE A 101 -10.03 -5.07 0.69
N LEU A 102 -10.86 -5.93 0.09
CA LEU A 102 -12.18 -5.57 -0.44
C LEU A 102 -13.20 -6.64 -0.09
N ARG A 103 -14.48 -6.28 -0.15
CA ARG A 103 -15.60 -7.24 -0.20
C ARG A 103 -16.15 -7.30 -1.62
N ASP A 104 -16.38 -8.51 -2.10
CA ASP A 104 -17.12 -8.75 -3.33
C ASP A 104 -18.64 -8.64 -3.09
N ARG A 105 -19.44 -8.64 -4.16
CA ARG A 105 -20.91 -8.54 -4.09
C ARG A 105 -21.56 -9.72 -3.36
N ASP A 106 -20.92 -10.88 -3.38
CA ASP A 106 -21.35 -12.08 -2.65
C ASP A 106 -20.93 -12.07 -1.16
N GLY A 107 -20.28 -11.00 -0.70
CA GLY A 107 -19.79 -10.84 0.67
C GLY A 107 -18.42 -11.46 0.94
N SER A 108 -17.83 -12.17 -0.03
CA SER A 108 -16.50 -12.76 0.11
C SER A 108 -15.40 -11.71 0.22
N PHE A 109 -14.30 -12.08 0.87
CA PHE A 109 -13.14 -11.21 1.00
C PHE A 109 -12.18 -11.41 -0.17
N LEU A 110 -11.74 -10.31 -0.74
CA LEU A 110 -10.77 -10.25 -1.81
C LEU A 110 -9.55 -9.43 -1.39
N MET A 111 -8.37 -9.81 -1.88
CA MET A 111 -7.12 -9.10 -1.67
C MET A 111 -6.44 -8.83 -3.02
N MET A 112 -6.07 -7.58 -3.27
CA MET A 112 -5.34 -7.13 -4.46
C MET A 112 -3.99 -6.53 -4.04
N PRO A 113 -2.95 -7.36 -3.83
CA PRO A 113 -1.62 -6.86 -3.47
C PRO A 113 -0.89 -6.29 -4.69
N GLU A 114 0.04 -5.35 -4.47
CA GLU A 114 1.08 -5.08 -5.47
C GLU A 114 1.88 -6.36 -5.69
N SER A 115 1.93 -6.77 -6.95
CA SER A 115 2.64 -7.97 -7.41
C SER A 115 3.47 -7.70 -8.66
N GLY A 116 3.80 -6.43 -8.93
CA GLY A 116 4.40 -5.98 -10.19
C GLY A 116 5.70 -6.70 -10.58
N LYS A 117 6.51 -7.15 -9.61
CA LYS A 117 7.72 -7.98 -9.90
C LYS A 117 7.40 -9.35 -10.51
N SER A 118 6.18 -9.85 -10.37
CA SER A 118 5.72 -11.09 -11.02
C SER A 118 5.41 -10.90 -12.51
N GLY A 119 5.29 -9.66 -12.98
CA GLY A 119 4.87 -9.32 -14.34
C GLY A 119 3.35 -9.31 -14.56
N VAL A 120 2.55 -9.61 -13.53
CA VAL A 120 1.07 -9.67 -13.62
C VAL A 120 0.44 -9.08 -12.37
N GLN A 121 -0.64 -8.30 -12.50
CA GLN A 121 -1.48 -7.91 -11.36
C GLN A 121 -2.39 -9.07 -10.97
N ARG A 122 -2.51 -9.34 -9.66
CA ARG A 122 -3.28 -10.48 -9.13
C ARG A 122 -4.40 -10.04 -8.21
N LEU A 123 -5.42 -10.88 -8.15
CA LEU A 123 -6.53 -10.80 -7.22
C LEU A 123 -6.63 -12.15 -6.51
N TYR A 124 -6.78 -12.13 -5.19
CA TYR A 124 -6.91 -13.34 -4.37
C TYR A 124 -8.26 -13.31 -3.65
N ARG A 125 -8.86 -14.48 -3.46
CA ARG A 125 -10.07 -14.68 -2.68
C ARG A 125 -9.77 -15.48 -1.43
N ALA A 126 -10.33 -15.06 -0.30
CA ALA A 126 -10.23 -15.83 0.93
C ALA A 126 -11.00 -17.14 0.78
N THR A 127 -10.34 -18.26 1.08
CA THR A 127 -10.97 -19.59 1.19
C THR A 127 -11.25 -19.95 2.65
N ASP A 128 -10.53 -19.32 3.57
CA ASP A 128 -10.69 -19.40 5.03
C ASP A 128 -10.19 -18.06 5.59
N PHE A 129 -11.10 -17.11 5.80
CA PHE A 129 -10.73 -15.76 6.19
C PHE A 129 -10.33 -15.70 7.67
N PRO A 130 -9.23 -15.00 8.04
CA PRO A 130 -8.31 -14.23 7.21
C PRO A 130 -7.06 -14.99 6.72
N TYR A 131 -6.97 -16.30 6.98
CA TYR A 131 -5.69 -17.04 6.97
C TYR A 131 -5.32 -17.68 5.63
N ARG A 132 -6.28 -18.03 4.76
CA ARG A 132 -6.02 -18.71 3.48
C ARG A 132 -6.61 -17.98 2.30
N TRP A 133 -5.79 -17.81 1.28
CA TRP A 133 -6.09 -17.06 0.07
C TRP A 133 -5.77 -17.91 -1.16
N LYS A 134 -6.62 -17.83 -2.20
CA LYS A 134 -6.40 -18.46 -3.49
C LYS A 134 -6.49 -17.41 -4.59
N GLU A 135 -5.58 -17.45 -5.56
CA GLU A 135 -5.65 -16.59 -6.75
C GLU A 135 -6.99 -16.79 -7.48
N VAL A 136 -7.59 -15.68 -7.90
CA VAL A 136 -8.80 -15.65 -8.72
C VAL A 136 -8.37 -15.79 -10.18
N GLU A 137 -8.72 -16.93 -10.77
CA GLU A 137 -8.40 -17.24 -12.17
C GLU A 137 -9.22 -16.36 -13.14
N GLY A 138 -8.69 -16.15 -14.35
CA GLY A 138 -9.39 -15.42 -15.41
C GLY A 138 -9.45 -13.89 -15.25
N CYS A 139 -8.76 -13.31 -14.26
CA CYS A 139 -8.68 -11.86 -14.12
C CYS A 139 -7.96 -11.22 -15.32
N THR A 140 -8.53 -10.16 -15.89
CA THR A 140 -7.99 -9.48 -17.08
C THR A 140 -7.67 -8.02 -16.76
N PHE A 141 -6.41 -7.75 -16.38
CA PHE A 141 -5.89 -6.41 -16.07
C PHE A 141 -5.20 -5.76 -17.28
N PRO A 142 -5.01 -4.43 -17.31
CA PRO A 142 -4.32 -3.73 -18.39
C PRO A 142 -2.84 -4.12 -18.56
N GLY A 143 -2.23 -4.67 -17.50
CA GLY A 143 -0.83 -5.04 -17.45
C GLY A 143 -0.35 -5.17 -15.99
N PRO A 144 0.96 -5.29 -15.76
CA PRO A 144 1.53 -5.20 -14.41
C PRO A 144 1.47 -3.78 -13.86
N MET A 145 1.16 -3.69 -12.57
CA MET A 145 0.78 -2.45 -11.88
C MET A 145 1.55 -2.32 -10.57
N ILE A 146 1.70 -1.08 -10.12
CA ILE A 146 2.28 -0.66 -8.85
C ILE A 146 1.20 0.08 -8.09
N ASP A 147 1.06 -0.25 -6.80
CA ASP A 147 0.07 0.32 -5.87
C ASP A 147 -1.32 0.44 -6.51
N ALA A 148 -1.88 -0.69 -6.96
CA ALA A 148 -3.18 -0.72 -7.62
C ALA A 148 -4.30 -0.44 -6.60
N SER A 149 -4.96 0.71 -6.72
CA SER A 149 -5.99 1.20 -5.79
C SER A 149 -7.37 1.20 -6.44
N PRO A 150 -8.20 0.17 -6.21
CA PRO A 150 -9.56 0.09 -6.75
C PRO A 150 -10.56 0.97 -5.99
N LEU A 151 -11.58 1.45 -6.70
CA LEU A 151 -12.73 2.18 -6.17
C LEU A 151 -13.99 1.78 -6.94
N PHE A 152 -15.07 1.42 -6.24
CA PHE A 152 -16.39 1.32 -6.88
C PHE A 152 -17.11 2.66 -6.77
N HIS A 153 -17.39 3.30 -7.91
CA HIS A 153 -18.05 4.61 -7.96
C HIS A 153 -18.86 4.74 -9.24
N ASP A 154 -20.07 5.31 -9.12
CA ASP A 154 -21.01 5.52 -10.22
C ASP A 154 -21.27 4.24 -11.06
N GLY A 155 -21.59 3.15 -10.36
CA GLY A 155 -21.93 1.86 -10.98
C GLY A 155 -20.75 1.09 -11.59
N ARG A 156 -19.52 1.58 -11.46
CA ARG A 156 -18.34 1.03 -12.12
C ARG A 156 -17.15 0.88 -11.17
N TRP A 157 -16.29 -0.09 -11.46
CA TRP A 157 -14.97 -0.17 -10.85
C TRP A 157 -13.97 0.72 -11.58
N TRP A 158 -13.25 1.52 -10.81
CA TRP A 158 -12.09 2.31 -11.23
C TRP A 158 -10.84 1.73 -10.58
N LEU A 159 -9.71 1.81 -11.26
CA LEU A 159 -8.42 1.33 -10.76
C LEU A 159 -7.36 2.37 -11.04
N PHE A 160 -6.83 2.95 -9.97
CA PHE A 160 -5.73 3.91 -10.00
C PHE A 160 -4.42 3.16 -9.80
N HIS A 161 -3.41 3.39 -10.64
CA HIS A 161 -2.14 2.67 -10.51
C HIS A 161 -0.98 3.42 -11.18
N THR A 162 0.24 3.05 -10.80
CA THR A 162 1.42 3.34 -11.62
C THR A 162 1.69 2.14 -12.55
N PRO A 163 1.96 2.32 -13.85
CA PRO A 163 2.31 1.20 -14.72
C PRO A 163 3.70 0.64 -14.38
N TRP A 164 3.88 -0.68 -14.48
CA TRP A 164 5.20 -1.28 -14.28
C TRP A 164 6.15 -1.05 -15.47
N HIS A 165 5.65 -0.84 -16.69
CA HIS A 165 6.52 -0.70 -17.87
C HIS A 165 6.73 0.77 -18.27
N GLU A 166 7.66 1.46 -17.60
CA GLU A 166 8.44 2.54 -18.22
C GLU A 166 9.91 2.21 -17.92
N GLU A 167 10.56 1.52 -18.86
CA GLU A 167 12.01 1.38 -18.86
C GLU A 167 12.59 2.80 -18.88
N GLU A 168 13.51 3.09 -17.95
CA GLU A 168 14.23 4.36 -17.77
C GLU A 168 13.68 5.41 -16.77
N ARG A 169 12.51 5.23 -16.13
CA ARG A 169 11.99 6.24 -15.16
C ARG A 169 11.76 5.73 -13.73
N PRO A 170 11.91 6.61 -12.71
CA PRO A 170 11.45 6.31 -11.36
C PRO A 170 9.94 6.06 -11.37
N ARG A 171 9.51 4.89 -10.88
CA ARG A 171 8.10 4.45 -10.87
C ARG A 171 7.32 5.09 -9.73
N VAL A 172 7.30 6.42 -9.74
CA VAL A 172 6.74 7.27 -8.68
C VAL A 172 6.02 8.51 -9.21
N ASP A 173 6.17 8.84 -10.50
CA ASP A 173 5.71 10.11 -11.06
C ASP A 173 4.51 9.96 -12.00
N THR A 174 3.97 8.76 -12.22
CA THR A 174 2.96 8.52 -13.26
C THR A 174 1.73 7.82 -12.70
N LEU A 175 0.54 8.37 -13.00
CA LEU A 175 -0.76 7.82 -12.65
C LEU A 175 -1.52 7.42 -13.91
N HIS A 176 -1.94 6.16 -13.94
CA HIS A 176 -2.87 5.60 -14.91
C HIS A 176 -4.19 5.26 -14.21
N VAL A 177 -5.27 5.31 -14.99
CA VAL A 177 -6.61 4.90 -14.60
C VAL A 177 -7.08 3.80 -15.54
N ALA A 178 -7.77 2.80 -15.02
CA ALA A 178 -8.53 1.84 -15.79
C ALA A 178 -9.93 1.68 -15.19
N TRP A 179 -10.84 1.10 -15.96
CA TRP A 179 -12.21 0.89 -15.51
C TRP A 179 -12.78 -0.47 -15.95
N ALA A 180 -13.70 -1.02 -15.18
CA ALA A 180 -14.34 -2.31 -15.45
C ALA A 180 -15.73 -2.39 -14.81
N ASP A 181 -16.59 -3.26 -15.33
CA ASP A 181 -17.90 -3.54 -14.71
C ASP A 181 -17.79 -4.54 -13.54
N SER A 182 -16.69 -5.30 -13.49
CA SER A 182 -16.34 -6.27 -12.44
C SER A 182 -14.88 -6.09 -12.02
N LEU A 183 -14.57 -6.40 -10.75
CA LEU A 183 -13.20 -6.35 -10.23
C LEU A 183 -12.26 -7.35 -10.94
N THR A 184 -12.81 -8.44 -11.50
CA THR A 184 -12.07 -9.42 -12.30
C THR A 184 -11.79 -8.93 -13.73
N GLY A 185 -12.32 -7.77 -14.12
CA GLY A 185 -12.23 -7.25 -15.48
C GLY A 185 -13.33 -7.76 -16.43
N PRO A 186 -13.17 -7.57 -17.75
CA PRO A 186 -12.00 -6.96 -18.38
C PRO A 186 -11.83 -5.49 -17.99
N TRP A 187 -10.59 -5.12 -17.63
CA TRP A 187 -10.23 -3.75 -17.32
C TRP A 187 -9.83 -2.99 -18.59
N HIS A 188 -10.48 -1.86 -18.82
CA HIS A 188 -10.26 -0.97 -19.95
C HIS A 188 -9.38 0.21 -19.52
N PRO A 189 -8.20 0.43 -20.14
CA PRO A 189 -7.39 1.62 -19.87
C PRO A 189 -8.17 2.90 -20.17
N HIS A 190 -8.04 3.91 -19.32
CA HIS A 190 -8.58 5.23 -19.58
C HIS A 190 -7.86 5.86 -20.80
N PRO A 191 -8.58 6.47 -21.77
CA PRO A 191 -7.98 6.98 -23.01
C PRO A 191 -7.01 8.15 -22.79
N ALA A 192 -7.17 8.89 -21.68
CA ALA A 192 -6.24 9.96 -21.30
C ALA A 192 -5.01 9.48 -20.53
N ASN A 193 -4.72 8.17 -20.47
CA ASN A 193 -3.54 7.66 -19.78
C ASN A 193 -2.23 8.11 -20.48
N PRO A 194 -1.20 8.52 -19.71
CA PRO A 194 -1.22 8.76 -18.27
C PRO A 194 -2.06 9.98 -17.92
N VAL A 195 -3.00 9.84 -16.99
CA VAL A 195 -3.89 10.93 -16.58
C VAL A 195 -3.17 12.00 -15.75
N ARG A 196 -2.01 11.67 -15.17
CA ARG A 196 -1.15 12.60 -14.44
C ARG A 196 0.31 12.15 -14.52
N ARG A 197 1.21 13.12 -14.70
CA ARG A 197 2.66 12.97 -14.52
C ARG A 197 3.18 14.03 -13.55
N ASP A 198 3.42 13.63 -12.30
CA ASP A 198 3.88 14.51 -11.22
C ASP A 198 4.49 13.69 -10.06
N ILE A 199 5.77 13.89 -9.76
CA ILE A 199 6.49 13.22 -8.66
C ILE A 199 5.91 13.54 -7.27
N HIS A 200 5.13 14.62 -7.14
CA HIS A 200 4.51 15.02 -5.88
C HIS A 200 3.16 14.35 -5.61
N SER A 201 2.49 13.80 -6.64
CA SER A 201 1.07 13.46 -6.51
C SER A 201 0.52 12.48 -7.55
N ALA A 202 1.33 11.52 -8.01
CA ALA A 202 0.90 10.57 -9.04
C ALA A 202 0.83 9.11 -8.55
N ARG A 203 1.87 8.61 -7.87
CA ARG A 203 1.88 7.23 -7.39
C ARG A 203 0.82 7.03 -6.30
N PRO A 204 -0.10 6.06 -6.42
CA PRO A 204 -1.08 5.84 -5.36
C PRO A 204 -0.44 5.52 -4.01
N GLY A 205 -1.08 6.00 -2.95
CA GLY A 205 -0.58 5.94 -1.58
C GLY A 205 -1.69 5.63 -0.58
N GLY A 206 -2.75 4.94 -1.00
CA GLY A 206 -3.72 4.33 -0.10
C GLY A 206 -5.11 4.15 -0.70
N THR A 207 -6.13 4.16 0.15
CA THR A 207 -7.52 3.94 -0.25
C THR A 207 -8.12 5.19 -0.92
N PRO A 208 -8.64 5.12 -2.15
CA PRO A 208 -9.46 6.18 -2.70
C PRO A 208 -10.79 6.27 -1.93
N VAL A 209 -11.23 7.48 -1.56
CA VAL A 209 -12.48 7.69 -0.81
C VAL A 209 -13.38 8.69 -1.53
N VAL A 210 -14.69 8.50 -1.42
CA VAL A 210 -15.70 9.47 -1.89
C VAL A 210 -16.11 10.33 -0.70
N MET A 211 -15.97 11.64 -0.82
CA MET A 211 -16.34 12.61 0.21
C MET A 211 -17.85 12.90 0.18
N ASP A 212 -18.38 13.54 1.23
CA ASP A 212 -19.81 13.86 1.36
C ASP A 212 -20.35 14.73 0.21
N ASP A 213 -19.49 15.55 -0.40
CA ASP A 213 -19.81 16.40 -1.55
C ASP A 213 -19.68 15.68 -2.91
N GLY A 214 -19.37 14.38 -2.90
CA GLY A 214 -19.17 13.56 -4.09
C GLY A 214 -17.75 13.59 -4.66
N THR A 215 -16.86 14.44 -4.14
CA THR A 215 -15.46 14.49 -4.60
C THR A 215 -14.74 13.19 -4.26
N ILE A 216 -14.02 12.62 -5.23
CA ILE A 216 -13.14 11.48 -4.98
C ILE A 216 -11.77 12.01 -4.56
N ILE A 217 -11.26 11.55 -3.42
CA ILE A 217 -9.89 11.83 -2.99
C ILE A 217 -9.07 10.55 -3.07
N LEU A 218 -8.02 10.57 -3.90
CA LEU A 218 -7.01 9.53 -4.00
C LEU A 218 -5.76 9.98 -3.21
N PRO A 219 -5.34 9.28 -2.15
CA PRO A 219 -4.02 9.50 -1.57
C PRO A 219 -2.96 9.14 -2.60
N THR A 220 -2.00 10.05 -2.81
CA THR A 220 -0.84 9.80 -3.66
C THR A 220 0.44 10.14 -2.90
N GLN A 221 1.55 9.49 -3.26
CA GLN A 221 2.83 9.68 -2.62
C GLN A 221 3.51 10.94 -3.18
N ASP A 222 4.03 11.80 -2.30
CA ASP A 222 5.05 12.79 -2.66
C ASP A 222 6.42 12.12 -2.55
N CYS A 223 7.06 11.91 -3.70
CA CYS A 223 8.37 11.27 -3.79
C CYS A 223 9.51 12.26 -4.10
N ALA A 224 9.26 13.57 -4.07
CA ALA A 224 10.22 14.57 -4.54
C ALA A 224 11.47 14.68 -3.68
N ARG A 225 11.32 14.53 -2.35
CA ARG A 225 12.45 14.57 -1.40
C ARG A 225 13.07 13.20 -1.13
N THR A 226 12.23 12.18 -1.05
CA THR A 226 12.59 10.78 -0.80
C THR A 226 11.40 9.93 -1.23
N TYR A 227 11.64 8.65 -1.56
CA TYR A 227 10.55 7.69 -1.76
C TYR A 227 9.58 7.72 -0.57
N GLY A 228 8.31 8.02 -0.83
CA GLY A 228 7.29 8.10 0.22
C GLY A 228 7.55 9.21 1.25
N GLY A 229 7.88 10.41 0.80
CA GLY A 229 8.22 11.53 1.69
C GLY A 229 7.01 12.14 2.40
N ALA A 230 5.86 12.15 1.73
CA ALA A 230 4.59 12.63 2.25
C ALA A 230 3.43 11.98 1.47
N ILE A 231 2.20 12.22 1.93
CA ILE A 231 1.00 11.92 1.15
C ILE A 231 0.42 13.22 0.63
N THR A 232 0.29 13.35 -0.68
CA THR A 232 -0.47 14.43 -1.32
C THR A 232 -1.85 13.88 -1.69
N PRO A 233 -2.94 14.31 -1.04
CA PRO A 233 -4.27 13.93 -1.48
C PRO A 233 -4.56 14.55 -2.86
N LEU A 234 -5.04 13.74 -3.79
CA LEU A 234 -5.41 14.17 -5.14
C LEU A 234 -6.94 14.22 -5.23
N ALA A 235 -7.50 15.43 -5.31
CA ALA A 235 -8.93 15.64 -5.47
C ALA A 235 -9.31 15.50 -6.94
N ILE A 236 -10.05 14.44 -7.28
CA ILE A 236 -10.53 14.13 -8.62
C ILE A 236 -11.91 14.78 -8.79
N THR A 237 -11.97 15.79 -9.66
CA THR A 237 -13.17 16.60 -9.93
C THR A 237 -13.95 16.11 -11.15
N THR A 238 -13.30 15.32 -12.01
CA THR A 238 -13.95 14.70 -13.16
C THR A 238 -13.38 13.30 -13.34
N LEU A 239 -14.26 12.30 -13.33
CA LEU A 239 -13.93 10.91 -13.58
C LEU A 239 -15.02 10.28 -14.44
N THR A 240 -14.78 10.20 -15.74
CA THR A 240 -15.65 9.47 -16.68
C THR A 240 -14.79 8.50 -17.49
N ILE A 241 -15.40 7.71 -18.38
CA ILE A 241 -14.63 6.80 -19.25
C ILE A 241 -13.87 7.54 -20.36
N ARG A 242 -14.05 8.86 -20.48
CA ARG A 242 -13.45 9.70 -21.53
C ARG A 242 -12.59 10.81 -20.96
N GLU A 243 -12.96 11.34 -19.79
CA GLU A 243 -12.39 12.56 -19.22
C GLU A 243 -11.92 12.31 -17.80
N PHE A 244 -10.77 12.91 -17.48
CA PHE A 244 -10.19 12.91 -16.15
C PHE A 244 -9.68 14.31 -15.82
N ALA A 245 -10.04 14.83 -14.64
CA ALA A 245 -9.48 16.07 -14.10
C ALA A 245 -9.29 15.93 -12.59
N ALA A 246 -8.14 16.39 -12.11
CA ALA A 246 -7.81 16.36 -10.70
C ALA A 246 -6.82 17.47 -10.34
N HIS A 247 -6.83 17.90 -9.08
CA HIS A 247 -5.88 18.86 -8.53
C HIS A 247 -5.37 18.37 -7.16
N PRO A 248 -4.08 18.60 -6.84
CA PRO A 248 -3.53 18.21 -5.55
C PRO A 248 -4.03 19.12 -4.43
N LEU A 249 -4.25 18.54 -3.26
CA LEU A 249 -4.45 19.25 -1.99
C LEU A 249 -3.10 19.39 -1.25
N PRO A 250 -3.01 20.20 -0.19
CA PRO A 250 -1.79 20.30 0.61
C PRO A 250 -1.30 18.93 1.12
N PRO A 251 0.02 18.66 1.11
CA PRO A 251 0.56 17.38 1.52
C PRO A 251 0.46 17.16 3.03
N LEU A 252 0.13 15.93 3.41
CA LEU A 252 0.18 15.42 4.77
C LEU A 252 1.58 14.87 5.05
N THR A 253 2.21 15.34 6.12
CA THR A 253 3.55 14.91 6.54
C THR A 253 3.49 14.27 7.92
N ALA A 254 4.42 13.34 8.19
CA ALA A 254 4.57 12.76 9.53
C ALA A 254 4.94 13.86 10.54
N PRO A 255 4.10 14.13 11.56
CA PRO A 255 4.35 15.19 12.52
C PRO A 255 5.55 14.86 13.43
N PRO A 256 6.20 15.86 14.05
CA PRO A 256 7.32 15.63 14.98
C PRO A 256 6.99 14.70 16.16
N ALA A 257 5.72 14.57 16.53
CA ALA A 257 5.25 13.66 17.57
C ALA A 257 5.42 12.17 17.20
N TRP A 258 5.60 11.83 15.93
CA TRP A 258 5.78 10.44 15.46
C TRP A 258 7.23 9.97 15.50
N ARG A 259 8.13 10.71 16.15
CA ARG A 259 9.52 10.28 16.30
C ARG A 259 9.61 8.85 16.85
N PRO A 260 10.51 8.03 16.30
CA PRO A 260 11.55 8.42 15.35
C PRO A 260 11.13 8.38 13.87
N ALA A 261 9.90 7.97 13.55
CA ALA A 261 9.39 7.79 12.20
C ALA A 261 8.82 9.10 11.61
N THR A 262 9.71 10.02 11.24
CA THR A 262 9.34 11.34 10.67
C THR A 262 9.94 11.61 9.30
N ASP A 263 10.64 10.64 8.70
CA ASP A 263 11.36 10.81 7.42
C ASP A 263 10.51 10.48 6.19
N GLY A 264 9.27 10.05 6.37
CA GLY A 264 8.34 9.70 5.30
C GLY A 264 7.02 9.13 5.79
N LEU A 265 6.05 9.07 4.88
CA LEU A 265 4.69 8.57 5.00
C LEU A 265 4.28 8.20 3.57
N HIS A 266 3.90 6.95 3.28
CA HIS A 266 3.56 6.54 1.91
C HIS A 266 2.25 5.79 1.75
N THR A 267 1.61 5.41 2.86
CA THR A 267 0.27 4.83 2.82
C THR A 267 -0.67 5.53 3.80
N LEU A 268 -1.86 5.87 3.31
CA LEU A 268 -3.01 6.41 4.06
C LEU A 268 -4.28 5.68 3.61
N SER A 269 -4.76 4.72 4.40
CA SER A 269 -5.83 3.82 3.99
C SER A 269 -7.04 3.88 4.93
N ALA A 270 -8.23 3.81 4.36
CA ALA A 270 -9.47 3.85 5.12
C ALA A 270 -9.72 2.50 5.81
N ALA A 271 -10.15 2.52 7.07
CA ALA A 271 -10.57 1.33 7.80
C ALA A 271 -11.72 1.67 8.75
N GLY A 272 -12.87 2.05 8.20
CA GLY A 272 -14.06 2.44 8.97
C GLY A 272 -13.80 3.67 9.85
N PRO A 273 -13.96 3.58 11.19
CA PRO A 273 -13.76 4.71 12.10
C PRO A 273 -12.30 5.10 12.33
N VAL A 274 -11.34 4.36 11.76
CA VAL A 274 -9.90 4.66 11.87
C VAL A 274 -9.26 4.80 10.50
N THR A 275 -8.08 5.40 10.48
CA THR A 275 -7.23 5.53 9.29
C THR A 275 -5.93 4.81 9.54
N LEU A 276 -5.52 3.96 8.61
CA LEU A 276 -4.26 3.25 8.68
C LEU A 276 -3.18 4.06 7.98
N VAL A 277 -1.99 4.07 8.56
CA VAL A 277 -0.85 4.85 8.08
C VAL A 277 0.42 4.04 8.25
N ASP A 278 1.45 4.37 7.50
CA ASP A 278 2.81 4.08 7.90
C ASP A 278 3.69 5.32 7.97
N ALA A 279 4.77 5.23 8.72
CA ALA A 279 5.76 6.28 8.76
C ALA A 279 7.16 5.68 8.71
N LYS A 280 8.09 6.43 8.16
CA LYS A 280 9.47 5.97 7.94
C LYS A 280 10.44 6.62 8.90
N GLN A 281 11.38 5.82 9.40
CA GLN A 281 12.68 6.28 9.86
C GLN A 281 13.77 5.80 8.89
N THR A 282 14.67 6.70 8.50
CA THR A 282 15.85 6.37 7.71
C THR A 282 17.04 6.10 8.62
N SER A 283 17.46 4.84 8.72
CA SER A 283 18.72 4.48 9.36
C SER A 283 19.89 4.65 8.41
N ARG A 284 20.97 5.29 8.89
CA ARG A 284 22.24 5.50 8.16
C ARG A 284 23.36 4.54 8.60
N SER A 285 23.03 3.48 9.34
CA SER A 285 24.03 2.54 9.86
C SER A 285 24.60 1.64 8.77
N VAL A 286 25.77 2.02 8.25
CA VAL A 286 26.52 1.28 7.23
C VAL A 286 26.99 -0.09 7.75
N ILE A 287 27.48 -0.15 8.99
CA ILE A 287 28.07 -1.37 9.59
C ILE A 287 26.99 -2.44 9.80
N GLY A 288 25.85 -2.06 10.38
CA GLY A 288 24.74 -2.97 10.59
C GLY A 288 24.20 -3.52 9.26
N ARG A 289 24.14 -2.66 8.23
CA ARG A 289 23.71 -3.07 6.90
C ARG A 289 24.70 -4.04 6.22
N ALA A 290 25.99 -3.75 6.31
CA ALA A 290 27.04 -4.60 5.75
C ALA A 290 27.02 -6.01 6.37
N GLY A 291 26.85 -6.12 7.69
CA GLY A 291 26.72 -7.41 8.38
C GLY A 291 25.53 -8.25 7.89
N VAL A 292 24.37 -7.62 7.71
CA VAL A 292 23.17 -8.27 7.14
C VAL A 292 23.42 -8.75 5.71
N ASP A 293 24.05 -7.91 4.88
CA ASP A 293 24.34 -8.26 3.49
C ASP A 293 25.37 -9.39 3.36
N ILE A 294 26.42 -9.41 4.19
CA ILE A 294 27.43 -10.49 4.25
C ILE A 294 26.80 -11.82 4.67
N HIS A 295 26.04 -11.83 5.78
CA HIS A 295 25.39 -13.06 6.27
C HIS A 295 24.44 -13.66 5.23
N ARG A 296 23.71 -12.81 4.50
CA ARG A 296 22.83 -13.23 3.40
C ARG A 296 23.60 -13.84 2.23
N MET A 297 24.71 -13.22 1.81
CA MET A 297 25.56 -13.76 0.74
C MET A 297 26.10 -15.14 1.11
N ALA A 298 26.57 -15.31 2.36
CA ALA A 298 27.03 -16.60 2.88
C ALA A 298 25.93 -17.68 2.82
N ARG A 299 24.69 -17.37 3.26
CA ARG A 299 23.55 -18.32 3.18
C ARG A 299 23.17 -18.70 1.75
N LYS A 300 23.33 -17.80 0.77
CA LYS A 300 23.09 -18.12 -0.65
C LYS A 300 24.15 -19.08 -1.20
N LEU A 301 25.40 -18.95 -0.76
CA LEU A 301 26.50 -19.84 -1.14
C LEU A 301 26.33 -21.25 -0.56
N THR A 302 25.92 -21.36 0.71
CA THR A 302 25.69 -22.67 1.36
C THR A 302 24.44 -23.41 0.86
N ARG A 303 23.47 -22.71 0.26
CA ARG A 303 22.28 -23.32 -0.38
C ARG A 303 22.54 -23.78 -1.82
N ARG A 304 23.65 -23.37 -2.44
CA ARG A 304 24.04 -23.74 -3.81
C ARG A 304 24.99 -24.93 -3.89
N THR A 305 25.43 -25.46 -2.75
CA THR A 305 26.20 -26.71 -2.70
C THR A 305 25.22 -27.88 -2.84
N PRO A 306 25.27 -28.67 -3.92
CA PRO A 306 24.50 -29.91 -3.98
C PRO A 306 24.95 -30.80 -2.82
N ARG A 307 24.01 -31.42 -2.11
CA ARG A 307 24.36 -32.60 -1.31
C ARG A 307 24.80 -33.67 -2.30
N CYS A 308 26.09 -34.00 -2.31
CA CYS A 308 26.59 -35.22 -2.93
C CYS A 308 26.01 -36.45 -2.22
#